data_AF-A0A418B494-F1
#
_entry.id   AF-A0A418B494-F1
#
_cell.length_a   1.000
_cell.length_b   1.000
_cell.length_c   1.000
_cell.angle_alpha   90.00
_cell.angle_beta   90.00
_cell.angle_gamma   90.00
#
_symmetry.space_group_name_H-M   'P 1'
#
loop_
_entity.id
_entity.type
_entity.pdbx_description
1 polymer ?
#
loop_
_entity_poly.entity_id
_entity_poly.type
_entity_poly.pdbx_seq_one_letter_code
_entity_poly.pdbx_strand_id
1 'polypeptide(L)'
;THSLFDAIRPNNSTRASRTWKEETGHWMRYTSAEPSTRFDVIKLQEQMDAKLIKRQARESGICNVREDIYAQCFDELIREVTINSPERGLLLLRIRDEIRMTTDAYKTLYDSSITFGVRKQLQAEQGMGSIEDKVHHDREYENKVLELTNKLEVIEKRGSERRALQEKRYKEEIEFLKYQGQHLDAFLKSAGGAGK
;
A
#
# COMPACT_ATOMS: atom_id res chain seq x y z
N THR A 1 8.44 64.54 29.79
CA THR A 1 7.52 63.42 30.11
C THR A 1 6.59 63.04 28.95
N HIS A 2 6.87 63.46 27.71
CA HIS A 2 5.97 63.30 26.56
C HIS A 2 6.43 62.29 25.49
N SER A 3 7.50 61.50 25.71
CA SER A 3 8.10 60.68 24.64
C SER A 3 7.84 59.17 24.74
N LEU A 4 7.05 58.70 25.72
CA LEU A 4 6.76 57.26 25.88
C LEU A 4 5.36 56.85 25.42
N PHE A 5 4.43 57.80 25.24
CA PHE A 5 3.08 57.51 24.76
C PHE A 5 2.96 57.49 23.21
N ASP A 6 3.92 58.06 22.49
CA ASP A 6 3.94 58.02 21.01
C ASP A 6 4.42 56.68 20.42
N ALA A 7 4.97 55.78 21.25
CA ALA A 7 5.42 54.45 20.83
C ALA A 7 4.27 53.44 20.63
N ILE A 8 3.03 53.82 20.97
CA ILE A 8 1.81 53.02 20.75
C ILE A 8 0.97 53.65 19.61
N ARG A 9 1.62 54.23 18.59
CA ARG A 9 0.97 54.26 17.28
C ARG A 9 1.09 52.86 16.69
N PRO A 10 -0.02 52.22 16.27
CA PRO A 10 0.05 50.87 15.71
C PRO A 10 0.99 50.91 14.51
N ASN A 11 2.17 50.30 14.67
CA ASN A 11 3.19 50.23 13.65
C ASN A 11 2.54 49.77 12.34
N ASN A 12 2.83 50.50 11.26
CA ASN A 12 2.36 50.20 9.90
C ASN A 12 2.88 48.84 9.37
N SER A 13 3.59 48.06 10.20
CA SER A 13 4.18 46.75 9.88
C SER A 13 3.23 45.56 10.10
N THR A 14 2.15 45.70 10.87
CA THR A 14 1.11 44.65 11.01
C THR A 14 0.06 44.71 9.92
N ARG A 15 0.08 45.76 9.09
CA ARG A 15 -0.80 45.95 7.95
C ARG A 15 -0.11 45.39 6.71
N ALA A 16 -0.51 44.20 6.27
CA ALA A 16 0.02 43.63 5.03
C ALA A 16 -0.34 44.55 3.85
N SER A 17 0.62 45.38 3.42
CA SER A 17 0.45 46.22 2.24
C SER A 17 0.54 45.33 1.01
N ARG A 18 -0.48 45.39 0.14
CA ARG A 18 -0.40 44.71 -1.16
C ARG A 18 0.52 45.54 -2.03
N THR A 19 1.65 44.96 -2.41
CA THR A 19 2.57 45.53 -3.40
C THR A 19 2.38 44.79 -4.72
N TRP A 20 2.22 45.52 -5.82
CA TRP A 20 2.30 44.94 -7.16
C TRP A 20 3.26 45.76 -8.01
N LYS A 21 3.95 45.06 -8.91
CA LYS A 21 4.89 45.66 -9.86
C LYS A 21 4.24 45.68 -11.24
N GLU A 22 4.18 46.85 -11.85
CA GLU A 22 3.89 47.02 -13.28
C GLU A 22 5.15 47.57 -13.98
N GLU A 23 5.21 47.49 -15.31
CA GLU A 23 6.34 47.99 -16.12
C GLU A 23 6.65 49.48 -15.89
N THR A 24 5.67 50.24 -15.35
CA THR A 24 5.76 51.68 -15.07
C THR A 24 6.09 52.03 -13.62
N GLY A 25 6.21 51.05 -12.71
CA GLY A 25 6.60 51.29 -11.31
C GLY A 25 6.03 50.32 -10.27
N HIS A 26 6.41 50.54 -9.01
CA HIS A 26 5.98 49.75 -7.86
C HIS A 26 4.88 50.48 -7.11
N TRP A 27 3.71 49.85 -6.99
CA TRP A 27 2.57 50.40 -6.28
C TRP A 27 2.39 49.70 -4.94
N MET A 28 2.18 50.47 -3.87
CA MET A 28 1.89 49.96 -2.55
C MET A 28 0.52 50.48 -2.09
N ARG A 29 -0.42 49.57 -1.85
CA ARG A 29 -1.71 49.93 -1.26
C ARG A 29 -1.61 49.86 0.26
N TYR A 30 -1.73 51.01 0.91
CA TYR A 30 -1.95 51.09 2.35
C TYR A 30 -3.39 50.68 2.67
N THR A 31 -3.58 49.96 3.76
CA THR A 31 -4.92 49.61 4.25
C THR A 31 -5.56 50.79 4.98
N SER A 32 -6.87 50.96 4.80
CA SER A 32 -7.63 52.02 5.45
C SER A 32 -7.52 51.92 6.98
N ALA A 33 -7.42 53.08 7.63
CA ALA A 33 -7.38 53.19 9.09
C ALA A 33 -8.76 53.38 9.72
N GLU A 34 -9.80 53.49 8.89
CA GLU A 34 -11.18 53.69 9.35
C GLU A 34 -11.74 52.39 9.92
N PRO A 35 -12.41 52.46 11.09
CA PRO A 35 -13.05 51.29 11.68
C PRO A 35 -14.22 50.82 10.80
N SER A 36 -14.34 49.51 10.62
CA SER A 36 -15.43 48.92 9.82
C SER A 36 -16.80 49.13 10.45
N THR A 37 -17.79 49.33 9.58
CA THR A 37 -19.20 49.32 9.95
C THR A 37 -19.78 47.90 9.87
N ARG A 38 -20.97 47.68 10.46
CA ARG A 38 -21.70 46.41 10.31
C ARG A 38 -21.94 46.04 8.84
N PHE A 39 -22.17 47.02 7.98
CA PHE A 39 -22.37 46.78 6.55
C PHE A 39 -21.11 46.27 5.86
N ASP A 40 -19.93 46.72 6.27
CA ASP A 40 -18.65 46.26 5.70
C ASP A 40 -18.38 44.80 6.03
N VAL A 41 -18.75 44.36 7.24
CA VAL A 41 -18.64 42.96 7.67
C VAL A 41 -19.57 42.06 6.85
N ILE A 42 -20.82 42.48 6.60
CA ILE A 42 -21.77 41.74 5.76
C ILE A 42 -21.23 41.63 4.33
N LYS A 43 -20.75 42.74 3.78
CA LYS A 43 -20.15 42.76 2.43
C LYS A 43 -18.93 41.83 2.34
N LEU A 44 -18.09 41.78 3.37
CA LEU A 44 -16.95 40.87 3.42
C LEU A 44 -17.40 39.40 3.40
N GLN A 45 -18.45 39.07 4.16
CA GLN A 45 -19.04 37.73 4.18
C GLN A 45 -19.56 37.34 2.80
N GLU A 46 -20.37 38.19 2.16
CA GLU A 46 -20.91 37.93 0.82
C GLU A 46 -19.80 37.72 -0.23
N GLN A 47 -18.73 38.51 -0.15
CA GLN A 47 -17.56 38.35 -1.04
C GLN A 47 -16.80 37.05 -0.78
N MET A 48 -16.69 36.62 0.47
CA MET A 48 -16.08 35.34 0.84
C MET A 48 -16.91 34.18 0.27
N ASP A 49 -18.22 34.20 0.49
CA ASP A 49 -19.15 33.16 0.03
C ASP A 49 -19.14 33.07 -1.50
N ALA A 50 -19.18 34.21 -2.19
CA ALA A 50 -19.04 34.26 -3.64
C ALA A 50 -17.70 33.69 -4.14
N LYS A 51 -16.59 33.92 -3.42
CA LYS A 51 -15.28 33.35 -3.75
C LYS A 51 -15.24 31.83 -3.53
N LEU A 52 -15.86 31.34 -2.46
CA LEU A 52 -15.95 29.90 -2.17
C LEU A 52 -16.71 29.17 -3.27
N ILE A 53 -17.86 29.72 -3.70
CA ILE A 53 -18.65 29.18 -4.81
C ILE A 53 -17.88 29.27 -6.12
N LYS A 54 -17.31 30.43 -6.45
CA LYS A 54 -16.58 30.65 -7.72
C LYS A 54 -15.38 29.72 -7.87
N ARG A 55 -14.67 29.43 -6.78
CA ARG A 55 -13.51 28.52 -6.78
C ARG A 55 -13.89 27.07 -6.49
N GLN A 56 -15.19 26.77 -6.34
CA GLN A 56 -15.71 25.42 -6.07
C GLN A 56 -15.00 24.74 -4.89
N ALA A 57 -14.92 25.45 -3.76
CA ALA A 57 -14.36 24.88 -2.54
C ALA A 57 -15.21 23.70 -2.03
N ARG A 58 -14.56 22.67 -1.48
CA ARG A 58 -15.27 21.51 -0.89
C ARG A 58 -15.88 21.91 0.46
N GLU A 59 -17.10 21.44 0.73
CA GLU A 59 -17.81 21.67 2.00
C GLU A 59 -17.28 20.78 3.13
N SER A 60 -16.80 19.57 2.83
CA SER A 60 -16.26 18.62 3.81
C SER A 60 -14.85 18.14 3.43
N GLY A 61 -14.08 17.72 4.45
CA GLY A 61 -12.70 17.27 4.31
C GLY A 61 -11.69 18.41 4.15
N ILE A 62 -10.43 18.05 3.90
CA ILE A 62 -9.31 18.99 3.71
C ILE A 62 -9.41 19.61 2.31
N CYS A 63 -9.35 20.94 2.23
CA CYS A 63 -9.46 21.69 0.97
C CYS A 63 -8.58 22.95 0.98
N ASN A 64 -7.56 22.97 0.12
CA ASN A 64 -6.58 24.06 0.06
C ASN A 64 -7.23 25.40 -0.35
N VAL A 65 -8.17 25.38 -1.29
CA VAL A 65 -8.91 26.57 -1.73
C VAL A 65 -9.66 27.21 -0.56
N ARG A 66 -10.24 26.37 0.31
CA ARG A 66 -10.94 26.82 1.51
C ARG A 66 -9.94 27.38 2.51
N GLU A 67 -8.88 26.65 2.82
CA GLU A 67 -7.79 27.10 3.70
C GLU A 67 -7.26 28.49 3.30
N ASP A 68 -7.01 28.72 2.00
CA ASP A 68 -6.55 30.00 1.48
C ASP A 68 -7.55 31.14 1.67
N ILE A 69 -8.84 30.90 1.39
CA ILE A 69 -9.88 31.93 1.53
C ILE A 69 -10.08 32.28 3.00
N TYR A 70 -10.13 31.28 3.89
CA TYR A 70 -10.25 31.51 5.33
C TYR A 70 -9.02 32.20 5.91
N ALA A 71 -7.81 31.87 5.42
CA ALA A 71 -6.59 32.56 5.83
C ALA A 71 -6.65 34.05 5.47
N GLN A 72 -7.09 34.40 4.26
CA GLN A 72 -7.29 35.80 3.84
C GLN A 72 -8.34 36.51 4.69
N CYS A 73 -9.47 35.86 4.96
CA CYS A 73 -10.52 36.42 5.82
C CYS A 73 -10.02 36.63 7.26
N PHE A 74 -9.22 35.71 7.79
CA PHE A 74 -8.65 35.82 9.13
C PHE A 74 -7.65 36.97 9.23
N ASP A 75 -6.83 37.20 8.20
CA ASP A 75 -5.93 38.35 8.15
C ASP A 75 -6.70 39.69 8.11
N GLU A 76 -7.83 39.76 7.39
CA GLU A 76 -8.71 40.93 7.41
C GLU A 76 -9.38 41.14 8.78
N LEU A 77 -9.80 40.05 9.45
CA LEU A 77 -10.32 40.13 10.83
C LEU A 77 -9.27 40.62 11.82
N ILE A 78 -8.03 40.13 11.73
CA ILE A 78 -6.92 40.60 12.55
C ILE A 78 -6.70 42.10 12.29
N ARG A 79 -6.76 42.56 11.04
CA ARG A 79 -6.64 43.98 10.70
C ARG A 79 -7.72 44.81 11.38
N GLU A 80 -8.98 44.42 11.26
CA GLU A 80 -10.12 45.14 11.88
C GLU A 80 -10.02 45.18 13.42
N VAL A 81 -9.68 44.05 14.04
CA VAL A 81 -9.48 44.00 15.49
C VAL A 81 -8.29 44.86 15.92
N THR A 82 -7.22 44.92 15.12
CA THR A 82 -6.03 45.76 15.40
C THR A 82 -6.36 47.25 15.33
N ILE A 83 -7.25 47.66 14.41
CA ILE A 83 -7.72 49.06 14.34
C ILE A 83 -8.48 49.44 15.62
N ASN A 84 -9.32 48.54 16.12
CA ASN A 84 -10.08 48.78 17.35
C ASN A 84 -9.21 48.69 18.62
N SER A 85 -8.31 47.71 18.69
CA SER A 85 -7.45 47.47 19.84
C SER A 85 -6.18 46.71 19.42
N PRO A 86 -5.01 47.35 19.38
CA PRO A 86 -3.79 46.72 18.86
C PRO A 86 -3.32 45.53 19.69
N GLU A 87 -3.51 45.56 21.01
CA GLU A 87 -3.20 44.47 21.95
C GLU A 87 -3.91 43.15 21.56
N ARG A 88 -5.20 43.26 21.20
CA ARG A 88 -6.02 42.11 20.79
C ARG A 88 -5.59 41.58 19.43
N GLY A 89 -5.25 42.49 18.50
CA GLY A 89 -4.71 42.13 17.20
C GLY A 89 -3.39 41.35 17.30
N LEU A 90 -2.48 41.80 18.17
CA LEU A 90 -1.20 41.12 18.42
C LEU A 90 -1.40 39.72 18.99
N LEU A 91 -2.35 39.54 19.92
CA LEU A 91 -2.68 38.22 20.47
C LEU A 91 -3.22 37.28 19.38
N LEU A 92 -4.16 37.75 18.55
CA LEU A 92 -4.71 36.94 17.45
C LEU A 92 -3.64 36.55 16.42
N LEU A 93 -2.69 37.44 16.14
CA LEU A 93 -1.57 37.16 15.26
C LEU A 93 -0.67 36.04 15.81
N ARG A 94 -0.38 36.03 17.11
CA ARG A 94 0.38 34.93 17.74
C ARG A 94 -0.36 33.60 17.69
N ILE A 95 -1.65 33.60 18.01
CA ILE A 95 -2.49 32.39 17.96
C ILE A 95 -2.54 31.84 16.53
N ARG A 96 -2.66 32.71 15.52
CA ARG A 96 -2.62 32.32 14.10
C ARG A 96 -1.34 31.55 13.77
N ASP A 97 -0.20 32.10 14.18
CA ASP A 97 1.10 31.56 13.82
C ASP A 97 1.34 30.23 14.55
N GLU A 98 0.90 30.10 15.81
CA GLU A 98 0.91 28.83 16.56
C GLU A 98 0.04 27.74 15.89
N ILE A 99 -1.18 28.08 15.45
CA ILE A 99 -2.06 27.14 14.74
C ILE A 99 -1.44 26.71 13.40
N ARG A 100 -0.78 27.62 12.67
CA ARG A 100 -0.06 27.28 11.43
C ARG A 100 1.10 26.33 11.71
N MET A 101 1.93 26.64 12.71
CA MET A 101 3.05 25.78 13.11
C MET A 101 2.60 24.37 13.52
N THR A 102 1.53 24.26 14.32
CA THR A 102 0.98 22.96 14.73
C THR A 102 0.41 22.18 13.55
N THR A 103 -0.29 22.85 12.63
CA THR A 103 -0.81 22.23 11.41
C THR A 103 0.32 21.69 10.52
N ASP A 104 1.41 22.45 10.36
CA ASP A 104 2.56 22.03 9.55
C ASP A 104 3.34 20.87 10.20
N ALA A 105 3.41 20.84 11.52
CA ALA A 105 3.95 19.69 12.24
C ALA A 105 3.11 18.42 11.98
N TYR A 106 1.78 18.51 12.03
CA TYR A 106 0.91 17.38 11.70
C TYR A 106 1.04 16.92 10.24
N LYS A 107 1.15 17.85 9.28
CA LYS A 107 1.41 17.53 7.86
C LYS A 107 2.72 16.72 7.73
N THR A 108 3.79 17.18 8.38
CA THR A 108 5.10 16.50 8.35
C THR A 108 5.06 15.10 8.97
N LEU A 109 4.35 14.93 10.09
CA LEU A 109 4.17 13.62 10.73
C LEU A 109 3.34 12.65 9.88
N TYR A 110 2.32 13.16 9.18
CA TYR A 110 1.51 12.37 8.26
C TYR A 110 2.34 11.89 7.06
N ASP A 111 3.10 12.78 6.44
CA ASP A 111 3.99 12.43 5.32
C ASP A 111 5.06 11.40 5.72
N SER A 112 5.60 11.55 6.93
CA SER A 112 6.55 10.59 7.50
C SER A 112 5.92 9.22 7.72
N SER A 113 4.66 9.19 8.16
CA SER A 113 3.90 7.97 8.41
C SER A 113 3.55 7.23 7.12
N ILE A 114 3.13 7.95 6.06
CA ILE A 114 2.93 7.37 4.73
C ILE A 114 4.24 6.79 4.21
N THR A 115 5.33 7.54 4.29
CA THR A 115 6.64 7.11 3.81
C THR A 115 7.11 5.84 4.52
N PHE A 116 6.89 5.75 5.83
CA PHE A 116 7.16 4.55 6.61
C PHE A 116 6.33 3.35 6.14
N GLY A 117 5.02 3.55 5.92
CA GLY A 117 4.12 2.51 5.44
C GLY A 117 4.55 1.96 4.07
N VAL A 118 4.85 2.84 3.12
CA VAL A 118 5.34 2.46 1.78
C VAL A 118 6.66 1.69 1.86
N ARG A 119 7.60 2.13 2.70
CA ARG A 119 8.87 1.43 2.89
C ARG A 119 8.68 0.04 3.47
N LYS A 120 7.74 -0.12 4.41
CA LYS A 120 7.42 -1.43 5.00
C LYS A 120 6.75 -2.37 4.01
N GLN A 121 5.86 -1.85 3.17
CA GLN A 121 5.27 -2.62 2.07
C GLN A 121 6.34 -3.14 1.13
N LEU A 122 7.24 -2.27 0.66
CA LEU A 122 8.33 -2.65 -0.22
C LEU A 122 9.28 -3.66 0.43
N GLN A 123 9.56 -3.50 1.73
CA GLN A 123 10.38 -4.46 2.49
C GLN A 123 9.73 -5.84 2.57
N ALA A 124 8.40 -5.91 2.67
CA ALA A 124 7.66 -7.17 2.69
C ALA A 124 7.65 -7.87 1.33
N GLU A 125 7.60 -7.09 0.24
CA GLU A 125 7.69 -7.61 -1.13
C GLU A 125 9.11 -8.05 -1.50
N GLN A 126 10.13 -7.53 -0.82
CA GLN A 126 11.51 -7.88 -1.09
C GLN A 126 11.78 -9.35 -0.75
N GLY A 127 12.17 -10.13 -1.76
CA GLY A 127 12.47 -11.56 -1.62
C GLY A 127 11.30 -12.49 -1.89
N MET A 128 10.07 -11.98 -2.07
CA MET A 128 8.92 -12.77 -2.52
C MET A 128 9.19 -13.48 -3.84
N GLY A 129 9.76 -12.80 -4.84
CA GLY A 129 10.06 -13.41 -6.14
C GLY A 129 11.01 -14.61 -6.06
N SER A 130 12.06 -14.56 -5.23
CA SER A 130 12.97 -15.70 -5.04
C SER A 130 12.28 -16.88 -4.35
N ILE A 131 11.32 -16.61 -3.46
CA ILE A 131 10.52 -17.65 -2.81
C ILE A 131 9.54 -18.26 -3.82
N GLU A 132 8.88 -17.44 -4.63
CA GLU A 132 7.98 -17.90 -5.71
C GLU A 132 8.73 -18.80 -6.71
N ASP A 133 9.94 -18.43 -7.11
CA ASP A 133 10.78 -19.26 -7.97
C ASP A 133 11.09 -20.61 -7.32
N LYS A 134 11.46 -20.64 -6.04
CA LYS A 134 11.72 -21.89 -5.31
C LYS A 134 10.47 -22.77 -5.22
N VAL A 135 9.32 -22.17 -4.91
CA VAL A 135 8.03 -22.88 -4.88
C VAL A 135 7.68 -23.45 -6.25
N HIS A 136 7.98 -22.74 -7.33
CA HIS A 136 7.78 -23.25 -8.68
C HIS A 136 8.65 -24.49 -8.95
N HIS A 137 9.95 -24.41 -8.63
CA HIS A 137 10.87 -25.54 -8.82
C HIS A 137 10.47 -26.75 -7.97
N ASP A 138 10.09 -26.54 -6.69
CA ASP A 138 9.65 -27.63 -5.81
C ASP A 138 8.42 -28.35 -6.38
N ARG A 139 7.44 -27.62 -6.91
CA ARG A 139 6.28 -28.21 -7.60
C ARG A 139 6.67 -29.03 -8.83
N GLU A 140 7.64 -28.58 -9.62
CA GLU A 140 8.15 -29.38 -10.73
C GLU A 140 8.83 -30.67 -10.27
N TYR A 141 9.59 -30.61 -9.18
CA TYR A 141 10.23 -31.79 -8.61
C TYR A 141 9.20 -32.78 -8.06
N GLU A 142 8.16 -32.30 -7.36
CA GLU A 142 7.03 -33.14 -6.91
C GLU A 142 6.35 -33.85 -8.09
N ASN A 143 6.09 -33.14 -9.19
CA ASN A 143 5.52 -33.74 -10.41
C ASN A 143 6.45 -34.80 -11.01
N LYS A 144 7.76 -34.54 -11.09
CA LYS A 144 8.75 -35.52 -11.58
C LYS A 144 8.83 -36.75 -10.68
N VAL A 145 8.77 -36.57 -9.36
CA VAL A 145 8.72 -37.69 -8.40
C VAL A 145 7.48 -38.52 -8.66
N LEU A 146 6.30 -37.90 -8.79
CA LEU A 146 5.04 -38.60 -9.07
C LEU A 146 5.08 -39.38 -10.39
N GLU A 147 5.64 -38.79 -11.45
CA GLU A 147 5.81 -39.49 -12.73
C GLU A 147 6.71 -40.71 -12.60
N LEU A 148 7.82 -40.59 -11.88
CA LEU A 148 8.78 -41.68 -11.69
C LEU A 148 8.20 -42.79 -10.81
N THR A 149 7.45 -42.46 -9.76
CA THR A 149 6.76 -43.46 -8.93
C THR A 149 5.72 -44.23 -9.74
N ASN A 150 4.93 -43.55 -10.57
CA ASN A 150 3.97 -44.21 -11.45
C ASN A 150 4.67 -45.13 -12.47
N LYS A 151 5.81 -44.71 -13.03
CA LYS A 151 6.61 -45.56 -13.93
C LYS A 151 7.16 -46.79 -13.22
N LEU A 152 7.66 -46.64 -12.00
CA LEU A 152 8.17 -47.75 -11.19
C LEU A 152 7.06 -48.75 -10.87
N GLU A 153 5.88 -48.29 -10.45
CA GLU A 153 4.73 -49.14 -10.13
C GLU A 153 4.30 -49.98 -11.35
N VAL A 154 4.24 -49.37 -12.53
CA VAL A 154 3.91 -50.07 -13.78
C VAL A 154 4.95 -51.14 -14.11
N ILE A 155 6.24 -50.84 -13.95
CA ILE A 155 7.32 -51.80 -14.21
C ILE A 155 7.28 -52.95 -13.21
N GLU A 156 7.07 -52.64 -11.92
CA GLU A 156 6.98 -53.64 -10.85
C GLU A 156 5.82 -54.60 -11.10
N LYS A 157 4.64 -54.07 -11.43
CA LYS A 157 3.45 -54.87 -11.75
C LYS A 157 3.68 -55.77 -12.97
N ARG A 158 4.27 -55.25 -14.05
CA ARG A 158 4.63 -56.08 -15.22
C ARG A 158 5.67 -57.15 -14.88
N GLY A 159 6.63 -56.82 -14.01
CA GLY A 159 7.65 -57.74 -13.55
C GLY A 159 7.09 -58.87 -12.70
N SER A 160 6.15 -58.56 -11.79
CA SER A 160 5.48 -59.56 -10.95
C SER A 160 4.56 -60.47 -11.77
N GLU A 161 3.82 -59.92 -12.73
CA GLU A 161 2.99 -60.69 -13.68
C GLU A 161 3.84 -61.67 -14.52
N ARG A 162 4.99 -61.21 -15.07
CA ARG A 162 5.91 -62.09 -15.82
C ARG A 162 6.50 -63.20 -14.95
N ARG A 163 6.93 -62.88 -13.72
CA ARG A 163 7.43 -63.87 -12.77
C ARG A 163 6.37 -64.92 -12.44
N ALA A 164 5.14 -64.48 -12.15
CA ALA A 164 4.02 -65.38 -11.86
C ALA A 164 3.68 -66.30 -13.05
N LEU A 165 3.73 -65.78 -14.29
CA LEU A 165 3.50 -66.57 -15.50
C LEU A 165 4.61 -67.61 -15.70
N GLN A 166 5.88 -67.23 -15.55
CA GLN A 166 7.00 -68.17 -15.64
C GLN A 166 6.93 -69.25 -14.56
N GLU A 167 6.60 -68.88 -13.33
CA GLU A 167 6.47 -69.85 -12.23
C GLU A 167 5.33 -70.85 -12.48
N LYS A 168 4.20 -70.41 -13.05
CA LYS A 168 3.13 -71.32 -13.50
C LYS A 168 3.61 -72.28 -14.57
N ARG A 169 4.28 -71.76 -15.62
CA ARG A 169 4.84 -72.60 -16.70
C ARG A 169 5.83 -73.64 -16.16
N TYR A 170 6.75 -73.24 -15.27
CA TYR A 170 7.70 -74.17 -14.67
C TYR A 170 7.01 -75.22 -13.80
N LYS A 171 5.95 -74.86 -13.06
CA LYS A 171 5.16 -75.84 -12.29
C LYS A 171 4.49 -76.87 -13.21
N GLU A 172 3.84 -76.41 -14.27
CA GLU A 172 3.20 -77.29 -15.28
C GLU A 172 4.22 -78.22 -15.95
N GLU A 173 5.40 -77.71 -16.29
CA GLU A 173 6.47 -78.50 -16.92
C GLU A 173 7.06 -79.54 -15.96
N ILE A 174 7.25 -79.18 -14.68
CA ILE A 174 7.65 -80.14 -13.63
C ILE A 174 6.57 -81.21 -13.44
N GLU A 175 5.30 -80.85 -13.41
CA GLU A 175 4.19 -81.80 -13.28
C GLU A 175 4.12 -82.75 -14.47
N PHE A 176 4.27 -82.24 -15.70
CA PHE A 176 4.31 -83.06 -16.91
C PHE A 176 5.49 -84.03 -16.92
N LEU A 177 6.70 -83.56 -16.57
CA LEU A 177 7.89 -84.42 -16.48
C LEU A 177 7.76 -85.48 -15.39
N LYS A 178 7.16 -85.13 -14.23
CA LYS A 178 6.83 -86.11 -13.18
C LYS A 178 5.86 -87.16 -13.70
N TYR A 179 4.82 -86.76 -14.43
CA TYR A 179 3.86 -87.68 -15.04
C TYR A 179 4.52 -88.61 -16.06
N GLN A 180 5.34 -88.09 -16.98
CA GLN A 180 6.11 -88.92 -17.91
C GLN A 180 7.08 -89.86 -17.19
N GLY A 181 7.80 -89.37 -16.17
CA GLY A 181 8.71 -90.19 -15.38
C GLY A 181 7.99 -91.35 -14.70
N GLN A 182 6.81 -91.10 -14.12
CA GLN A 182 5.96 -92.16 -13.54
C GLN A 182 5.46 -93.15 -14.60
N HIS A 183 5.04 -92.66 -15.77
CA HIS A 183 4.56 -93.53 -16.84
C HIS A 183 5.67 -94.39 -17.46
N LEU A 184 6.87 -93.82 -17.65
CA LEU A 184 8.06 -94.53 -18.11
C LEU A 184 8.53 -95.56 -17.07
N ASP A 185 8.52 -95.22 -15.79
CA ASP A 185 8.86 -96.15 -14.71
C ASP A 185 7.88 -97.32 -14.65
N ALA A 186 6.57 -97.05 -14.82
CA ALA A 186 5.55 -98.08 -14.96
C ALA A 186 5.74 -98.93 -16.23
N PHE A 187 6.08 -98.32 -17.37
CA PHE A 187 6.37 -99.02 -18.61
C PHE A 187 7.62 -99.90 -18.48
N LEU A 188 8.72 -99.41 -17.92
CA LEU A 188 9.94 -100.18 -17.69
C LEU A 188 9.70 -101.34 -16.71
N LYS A 189 8.85 -101.16 -15.68
CA LYS A 189 8.41 -102.26 -14.82
C LYS A 189 7.60 -103.31 -15.58
N SER A 190 6.83 -102.94 -16.58
CA SER A 190 6.10 -103.88 -17.45
C SER A 190 6.96 -104.53 -18.54
N ALA A 191 7.90 -103.79 -19.14
CA ALA A 191 8.76 -104.23 -20.23
C ALA A 191 9.98 -105.02 -19.74
N GLY A 192 10.48 -104.71 -18.54
CA GLY A 192 11.47 -105.50 -17.81
C GLY A 192 10.95 -106.84 -17.31
N GLY A 193 9.63 -107.11 -17.43
CA GLY A 193 9.04 -108.42 -17.17
C GLY A 193 9.18 -109.44 -18.30
N ALA A 194 9.77 -109.08 -19.45
CA ALA A 194 9.87 -109.95 -20.64
C ALA A 194 11.30 -110.43 -20.95
N GLY A 195 12.23 -110.40 -20.00
CA GLY A 195 13.64 -110.73 -20.24
C GLY A 195 14.37 -111.38 -19.08
N LYS A 196 13.93 -112.60 -18.73
CA LYS A 196 14.58 -113.63 -17.88
C LYS A 196 14.77 -113.33 -16.39
#